data_AF-A0A5J5D007-F1
#
_entry.id   AF-A0A5J5D007-F1
#
_cell.length_a   1.000
_cell.length_b   1.000
_cell.length_c   1.000
_cell.angle_alpha   90.00
_cell.angle_beta   90.00
_cell.angle_gamma   90.00
#
_symmetry.space_group_name_H-M   'P 1'
#
loop_
_entity.id
_entity.type
_entity.pdbx_description
1 polymer ?
#
loop_
_entity_poly.entity_id
_entity_poly.type
_entity_poly.pdbx_seq_one_letter_code
_entity_poly.pdbx_strand_id
1 'polypeptide(L)' 'MTSVWKRLQRVGKKASKFQFVASYQELVLECTKKWQPDKLRVVWTRRNRRMCS' A
#
# COMPACT_ATOMS: atom_id res chain seq x y z
N MET A 1 19.99 -19.89 0.08
CA MET A 1 19.76 -19.63 -1.36
C MET A 1 18.27 -19.79 -1.69
N THR A 2 17.52 -18.70 -1.86
CA THR A 2 16.17 -18.82 -2.43
C THR A 2 16.32 -18.95 -3.95
N SER A 3 15.89 -20.09 -4.52
CA SER A 3 16.18 -20.40 -5.92
C SER A 3 15.66 -19.30 -6.84
N VAL A 4 16.48 -18.91 -7.82
CA VAL A 4 16.12 -17.95 -8.89
C VAL A 4 14.76 -18.31 -9.51
N TRP A 5 14.47 -19.59 -9.61
CA TRP A 5 13.18 -20.16 -10.01
C TRP A 5 11.98 -19.70 -9.16
N LYS A 6 12.10 -19.72 -7.83
CA LYS A 6 11.05 -19.21 -6.90
C LYS A 6 10.83 -17.71 -7.05
N ARG A 7 11.85 -16.95 -7.51
CA ARG A 7 11.74 -15.51 -7.76
C ARG A 7 11.02 -15.24 -9.07
N LEU A 8 11.37 -15.94 -10.15
CA LEU A 8 10.72 -15.84 -11.46
C LEU A 8 9.23 -16.24 -11.41
N GLN A 9 8.88 -17.29 -10.67
CA GLN A 9 7.47 -17.68 -10.46
C GLN A 9 6.61 -16.60 -9.78
N ARG A 10 7.20 -15.63 -9.08
CA ARG A 10 6.45 -14.55 -8.42
C ARG A 10 6.22 -13.35 -9.32
N VAL A 11 7.06 -13.14 -10.34
CA VAL A 11 6.99 -11.98 -11.26
C VAL A 11 5.67 -11.99 -12.06
N GLY A 12 5.19 -13.17 -12.48
CA GLY A 12 3.91 -13.33 -13.16
C GLY A 12 2.68 -13.39 -12.23
N LYS A 13 2.86 -13.53 -10.91
CA LYS A 13 1.77 -13.57 -9.94
C LYS A 13 1.43 -12.16 -9.45
N LYS A 14 0.96 -11.29 -10.35
CA LYS A 14 0.30 -10.01 -9.97
C LYS A 14 -0.97 -10.22 -9.13
N ALA A 15 -1.51 -11.44 -9.09
CA ALA A 15 -2.65 -11.78 -8.27
C ALA A 15 -2.21 -12.55 -7.02
N SER A 16 -1.87 -11.82 -5.97
CA SER A 16 -2.53 -12.20 -4.72
C SER A 16 -3.84 -11.44 -4.76
N LYS A 17 -4.94 -12.13 -5.12
CA LYS A 17 -6.32 -11.62 -5.08
C LYS A 17 -6.60 -11.09 -3.67
N PHE A 18 -6.21 -9.86 -3.40
CA PHE A 18 -6.55 -9.17 -2.17
C PHE A 18 -7.58 -8.14 -2.56
N GLN A 19 -8.82 -8.45 -2.22
CA GLN A 19 -9.88 -7.48 -2.29
C GLN A 19 -9.74 -6.64 -1.03
N PHE A 20 -9.26 -5.41 -1.19
CA PHE A 20 -9.39 -4.40 -0.16
C PHE A 20 -10.83 -3.89 -0.25
N VAL A 21 -11.57 -3.97 0.85
CA VAL A 21 -12.83 -3.26 0.99
C VAL A 21 -12.50 -2.00 1.76
N ALA A 22 -12.71 -0.84 1.13
CA ALA A 22 -12.57 0.45 1.76
C ALA A 22 -13.96 1.02 2.02
N SER A 23 -14.18 1.54 3.22
CA SER A 23 -15.33 2.37 3.56
C SER A 23 -14.87 3.82 3.65
N TYR A 24 -15.72 4.75 3.23
CA TYR A 24 -15.47 6.17 3.46
C TYR A 24 -15.65 6.45 4.95
N GLN A 25 -14.52 6.61 5.64
CA GLN A 25 -14.45 7.05 7.02
C GLN A 25 -13.87 8.45 7.03
N GLU A 26 -14.35 9.28 7.94
CA GLU A 26 -13.79 10.61 8.16
C GLU A 26 -12.41 10.47 8.78
N LEU A 27 -11.39 11.05 8.13
CA LEU A 27 -10.04 11.14 8.65
C LEU A 27 -9.74 12.63 8.89
N VAL A 28 -9.72 13.03 10.16
CA VAL A 28 -9.34 14.39 10.56
C VAL A 28 -7.84 14.42 10.82
N LEU A 29 -7.13 15.34 10.17
CA LEU A 29 -5.70 15.57 10.37
C LEU A 29 -5.49 16.96 10.97
N GLU A 30 -5.13 16.98 12.24
CA GLU A 30 -4.76 18.23 12.93
C GLU A 30 -3.33 18.62 12.54
N CYS A 31 -3.21 19.70 11.78
CA CYS A 31 -1.93 20.23 11.32
C CYS A 31 -1.49 21.41 12.18
N THR A 32 -0.19 21.64 12.29
CA THR A 32 0.37 22.78 13.05
C THR A 32 0.90 23.84 12.10
N LYS A 33 1.03 25.10 12.54
CA LYS A 33 1.61 26.15 11.68
C LYS A 33 3.05 25.85 11.23
N LYS A 34 3.80 25.05 11.99
CA LYS A 34 5.17 24.62 11.64
C LYS A 34 5.19 23.47 10.64
N TRP A 35 4.13 22.67 10.57
CA TRP A 35 4.05 21.50 9.70
C TRP A 35 2.67 21.39 9.05
N GLN A 36 2.65 21.59 7.73
CA GLN A 36 1.48 21.36 6.89
C GLN A 36 1.85 20.35 5.80
N PRO A 37 1.05 19.28 5.62
CA PRO A 37 1.25 18.35 4.53
C PRO A 37 0.85 19.01 3.21
N ASP A 38 1.76 19.00 2.23
CA ASP A 38 1.46 19.47 0.86
C ASP A 38 0.45 18.55 0.17
N LYS A 39 0.55 17.23 0.40
CA LYS A 39 -0.35 16.21 -0.17
C LYS A 39 -0.58 15.06 0.79
N LEU A 40 -1.83 14.60 0.87
CA LEU A 40 -2.22 13.42 1.62
C LEU A 40 -2.53 12.27 0.66
N ARG A 41 -2.03 11.07 0.96
CA ARG A 41 -2.30 9.86 0.17
C ARG A 41 -2.57 8.68 1.08
N VAL A 42 -3.61 7.92 0.75
CA VAL A 42 -3.92 6.65 1.40
C VAL A 42 -3.16 5.54 0.68
N VAL A 43 -2.37 4.77 1.43
CA VAL A 43 -1.58 3.65 0.90
C VAL A 43 -1.96 2.37 1.63
N TRP A 44 -2.45 1.39 0.88
CA TRP A 44 -2.77 0.08 1.43
C TRP A 44 -1.52 -0.80 1.44
N THR A 45 -1.14 -1.33 2.61
CA THR A 45 0.05 -2.18 2.74
C THR A 45 -0.28 -3.52 3.38
N ARG A 46 0.25 -4.62 2.83
CA ARG A 46 0.15 -5.96 3.42
C ARG A 46 1.39 -6.79 3.08
N ARG A 47 2.00 -7.42 4.11
CA ARG A 47 3.12 -8.36 3.97
C ARG A 47 4.23 -7.84 3.03
N ASN A 48 4.72 -6.63 3.31
CA ASN A 48 5.79 -5.95 2.54
C ASN A 48 5.43 -5.61 1.09
N ARG A 49 4.15 -5.61 0.71
CA ARG A 49 3.67 -5.06 -0.57
C ARG A 49 2.84 -3.80 -0.33
N ARG A 50 3.12 -2.76 -1.12
CA ARG A 50 2.42 -1.47 -1.10
C ARG A 50 1.59 -1.34 -2.38
N MET A 51 0.34 -0.92 -2.24
CA MET A 51 -0.54 -0.53 -3.35
C MET A 51 -0.99 0.90 -3.08
N CYS A 52 -0.60 1.82 -3.96
CA CYS A 52 -1.01 3.21 -3.89
C CYS A 52 -2.03 3.47 -5.01
N SER A 53 -3.25 3.90 -4.67
CA SER A 53 -4.17 4.55 -5.61
C SER A 53 -3.75 5.99 -5.81
#